data_AF-A0A975HS98-F1
#
_entry.id   AF-A0A975HS98-F1
#
_cell.length_a   1.000
_cell.length_b   1.000
_cell.length_c   1.000
_cell.angle_alpha   90.00
_cell.angle_beta   90.00
_cell.angle_gamma   90.00
#
_symmetry.space_group_name_H-M   'P 1'
#
loop_
_entity.id
_entity.type
_entity.pdbx_description
1 polymer ?
#
loop_
_entity_poly.entity_id
_entity_poly.type
_entity_poly.pdbx_seq_one_letter_code
_entity_poly.pdbx_strand_id
1 'polypeptide(L)'
;MSRQPELCPGCGAEVHPKATECPECGTHIHRPSRLLPVLVGVIGVVVAIAAGAGVWVLLGPSPAQKPVETAAAPPAPPAPAPVEAPPAAPPPASPEPAPAPAPAPPPVQASPIPAGDEATRRAFAKTTQDNFVQNGLDLAVTTSGPNQTTIAIKFSFPAKTAVELIVGGPFPRQCRTRGFTTILFTDTSGASWSYDIETEKLTQK
;
A
#
# COMPACT_ATOMS: atom_id res chain seq x y z
N MET A 1 19.85 5.34 -28.31
CA MET A 1 19.40 4.47 -27.21
C MET A 1 19.97 5.03 -25.91
N SER A 2 19.22 5.91 -25.25
CA SER A 2 19.64 6.56 -24.01
C SER A 2 19.62 5.53 -22.89
N ARG A 3 20.78 5.23 -22.30
CA ARG A 3 20.86 4.40 -21.10
C ARG A 3 20.26 5.22 -19.96
N GLN A 4 19.08 4.84 -19.48
CA GLN A 4 18.52 5.43 -18.27
C GLN A 4 19.48 5.13 -17.13
N PRO A 5 19.92 6.14 -16.35
CA PRO A 5 20.70 5.89 -15.15
C PRO A 5 19.86 5.07 -14.17
N GLU A 6 20.44 4.03 -13.59
CA GLU A 6 19.76 3.27 -12.54
C GLU A 6 19.98 4.02 -11.23
N LEU A 7 18.89 4.32 -10.53
CA LEU A 7 18.92 5.01 -9.24
C LEU A 7 18.94 3.98 -8.12
N CYS A 8 19.72 4.25 -7.07
CA CYS A 8 19.75 3.39 -5.89
C CYS A 8 18.39 3.40 -5.17
N PRO A 9 17.78 2.24 -4.84
CA PRO A 9 16.50 2.18 -4.14
C PRO A 9 16.58 2.62 -2.67
N GLY A 10 17.79 2.71 -2.10
CA GLY A 10 18.00 3.14 -0.71
C GLY A 10 18.10 4.66 -0.58
N CYS A 11 19.01 5.28 -1.33
CA CYS A 11 19.32 6.71 -1.21
C CYS A 11 18.95 7.57 -2.42
N GLY A 12 18.57 6.97 -3.55
CA GLY A 12 18.28 7.70 -4.79
C GLY A 12 19.53 8.22 -5.53
N ALA A 13 20.74 7.88 -5.09
CA ALA A 13 21.95 8.24 -5.82
C ALA A 13 22.04 7.52 -7.17
N GLU A 14 22.66 8.19 -8.15
CA GLU A 14 22.93 7.62 -9.45
C GLU A 14 24.01 6.54 -9.32
N VAL A 15 23.69 5.30 -9.67
CA VAL A 15 24.60 4.15 -9.51
C VAL A 15 24.92 3.54 -10.85
N HIS A 16 26.16 3.05 -10.98
CA HIS A 16 26.58 2.40 -12.20
C HIS A 16 25.76 1.10 -12.42
N PRO A 17 25.29 0.80 -13.65
CA PRO A 17 24.39 -0.33 -13.92
C PRO A 17 24.98 -1.74 -13.68
N LYS A 18 26.25 -1.81 -13.27
CA LYS A 18 26.98 -3.03 -12.88
C LYS A 18 27.44 -3.04 -11.42
N ALA A 19 27.13 -2.00 -10.63
CA ALA A 19 27.50 -1.97 -9.22
C ALA A 19 26.57 -2.88 -8.42
N THR A 20 27.16 -3.79 -7.64
CA THR A 20 26.43 -4.70 -6.74
C THR A 20 26.07 -4.00 -5.42
N GLU A 21 26.80 -2.94 -5.08
CA GLU A 21 26.65 -2.15 -3.86
C GLU A 21 26.64 -0.66 -4.21
N CYS A 22 25.84 0.12 -3.48
CA CYS A 22 25.80 1.57 -3.64
C CYS A 22 26.99 2.23 -2.93
N PRO A 23 27.81 3.06 -3.61
CA PRO A 23 28.97 3.72 -2.99
C PRO A 23 28.58 4.78 -1.95
N GLU A 24 27.36 5.31 -2.04
CA GLU A 24 26.89 6.40 -1.16
C GLU A 24 26.28 5.88 0.15
N CYS A 25 25.54 4.76 0.10
CA CYS A 25 24.77 4.27 1.26
C CYS A 25 25.03 2.82 1.62
N GLY A 26 25.88 2.10 0.89
CA GLY A 26 26.18 0.69 1.14
C GLY A 26 25.02 -0.28 0.88
N THR A 27 23.90 0.21 0.34
CA THR A 27 22.74 -0.66 0.05
C THR A 27 23.10 -1.62 -1.08
N HIS A 28 22.88 -2.92 -0.85
CA HIS A 28 23.10 -3.97 -1.84
C HIS A 28 22.02 -3.91 -2.93
N ILE A 29 22.43 -3.80 -4.19
CA ILE A 29 21.54 -3.59 -5.33
C ILE A 29 21.13 -4.96 -5.89
N HIS A 30 20.01 -5.49 -5.40
CA HIS A 30 19.40 -6.68 -5.99
C HIS A 30 18.63 -6.31 -7.25
N ARG A 31 19.17 -6.68 -8.42
CA ARG A 31 18.45 -6.52 -9.69
C ARG A 31 17.29 -7.52 -9.73
N PRO A 32 16.02 -7.07 -9.73
CA PRO A 32 14.91 -7.99 -9.90
C PRO A 32 15.00 -8.58 -11.30
N SER A 33 15.12 -9.91 -11.38
CA SER A 33 15.14 -10.61 -12.66
C SER A 33 13.83 -10.33 -13.39
N ARG A 34 13.88 -9.64 -14.53
CA ARG A 34 12.70 -9.34 -15.36
C ARG A 34 11.96 -10.61 -15.84
N LEU A 35 12.54 -11.79 -15.63
CA LEU A 35 11.92 -13.08 -15.90
C LEU A 35 10.86 -13.48 -14.87
N LEU A 36 11.00 -13.05 -13.61
CA LEU A 36 10.11 -13.42 -12.51
C LEU A 36 8.66 -12.94 -12.71
N PRO A 37 8.38 -11.68 -13.09
CA PRO A 37 7.01 -11.23 -13.34
C PRO A 37 6.39 -11.90 -14.58
N VAL A 38 7.20 -12.27 -15.57
CA VAL A 38 6.73 -12.98 -16.78
C VAL A 38 6.26 -14.40 -16.41
N LEU A 39 7.03 -15.12 -15.59
CA LEU A 39 6.67 -16.45 -15.11
C LEU A 39 5.38 -16.44 -14.28
N VAL A 40 5.23 -15.47 -13.38
CA VAL A 40 4.00 -15.30 -12.59
C VAL A 40 2.80 -14.99 -13.48
N GLY A 41 2.98 -14.13 -14.50
CA GLY A 41 1.95 -13.84 -15.48
C GLY A 41 1.51 -15.07 -16.28
N VAL A 42 2.45 -15.89 -16.76
CA VAL A 42 2.15 -17.12 -17.50
C VAL A 42 1.40 -18.13 -16.61
N ILE A 43 1.82 -18.32 -15.36
CA ILE A 43 1.13 -19.21 -14.42
C ILE A 43 -0.30 -18.73 -14.16
N GLY A 44 -0.51 -17.42 -13.96
CA GLY A 44 -1.84 -16.85 -13.77
C GLY A 44 -2.79 -17.10 -14.95
N VAL A 45 -2.29 -16.95 -16.18
CA VAL A 45 -3.07 -17.22 -17.41
C VAL A 45 -3.46 -18.70 -17.50
N VAL A 46 -2.52 -19.62 -17.21
CA VAL A 46 -2.81 -21.07 -17.25
C VAL A 46 -3.88 -21.46 -16.23
N VAL A 47 -3.84 -20.90 -15.02
CA VAL A 47 -4.85 -21.17 -13.98
C VAL A 47 -6.23 -20.64 -14.39
N ALA A 48 -6.29 -19.44 -14.98
CA ALA A 48 -7.55 -18.88 -15.47
C ALA A 48 -8.18 -19.73 -16.58
N ILE A 49 -7.36 -20.25 -17.51
CA ILE A 49 -7.83 -21.14 -18.58
C ILE A 49 -8.36 -22.46 -18.02
N ALA A 50 -7.65 -23.06 -17.05
CA ALA A 50 -8.08 -24.31 -16.42
C ALA A 50 -9.41 -24.15 -15.66
N ALA A 51 -9.59 -23.04 -14.93
CA ALA A 51 -10.84 -22.74 -14.23
C ALA A 51 -12.01 -22.49 -15.21
N GLY A 52 -11.78 -21.75 -16.29
CA GLY A 52 -12.77 -21.52 -17.33
C GLY A 52 -13.24 -22.81 -18.02
N ALA A 53 -12.31 -23.73 -18.31
CA ALA A 53 -12.64 -25.04 -18.87
C ALA A 53 -13.46 -25.91 -17.90
N GLY A 54 -13.14 -25.88 -16.60
CA GLY A 54 -13.89 -26.63 -15.58
C GLY A 54 -15.35 -26.19 -15.45
N VAL A 55 -15.61 -24.88 -15.51
CA VAL A 55 -16.98 -24.33 -15.45
C VAL A 55 -17.80 -24.72 -16.68
N TRP A 56 -17.20 -24.73 -17.88
CA TRP A 56 -17.90 -25.11 -19.11
C TRP A 56 -18.29 -26.60 -19.15
N VAL A 57 -17.48 -27.47 -18.53
CA VAL A 57 -17.80 -28.90 -18.39
C VAL A 57 -18.92 -29.15 -17.37
N LEU A 58 -19.00 -28.34 -16.30
CA LEU A 58 -20.06 -28.44 -15.28
C LEU A 58 -21.41 -27.84 -15.72
N LEU A 59 -21.41 -26.86 -16.64
CA LEU A 59 -22.61 -26.25 -17.21
C LEU A 59 -22.99 -26.79 -18.60
N GLY A 60 -22.35 -27.87 -19.05
CA GLY A 60 -22.71 -28.56 -20.28
C GLY A 60 -24.10 -29.21 -20.17
N PRO A 61 -24.90 -29.24 -21.25
CA PRO A 61 -26.27 -29.73 -21.23
C PRO A 61 -26.31 -31.25 -20.93
N SER A 62 -27.02 -31.62 -19.86
CA SER A 62 -27.35 -33.03 -19.58
C SER A 62 -28.30 -33.59 -20.66
N PRO A 63 -28.03 -34.78 -21.23
CA PRO A 63 -28.94 -35.41 -22.17
C PRO A 63 -30.18 -35.97 -21.44
N ALA A 64 -31.34 -35.42 -21.80
CA ALA A 64 -32.68 -36.02 -21.80
C ALA A 64 -33.03 -37.00 -20.66
N GLN A 65 -33.72 -36.50 -19.64
CA GLN A 65 -34.58 -37.32 -18.79
C GLN A 65 -36.02 -37.29 -19.33
N LYS A 66 -36.61 -38.49 -19.46
CA LYS A 66 -37.95 -38.75 -20.03
C LYS A 66 -39.05 -38.14 -19.13
N PRO A 67 -40.19 -37.66 -19.70
CA PRO A 67 -41.24 -37.03 -18.91
C PRO A 67 -42.06 -38.09 -18.17
N VAL A 68 -42.17 -37.96 -16.85
CA VAL A 68 -43.24 -38.59 -16.06
C VAL A 68 -44.36 -37.57 -15.91
N GLU A 69 -45.49 -37.96 -16.50
CA GLU A 69 -46.79 -37.34 -16.46
C GLU A 69 -47.33 -37.29 -15.02
N THR A 70 -47.77 -36.12 -14.58
CA THR A 70 -48.74 -35.97 -13.48
C THR A 70 -49.63 -34.78 -13.80
N ALA A 71 -50.92 -35.06 -13.86
CA ALA A 71 -51.96 -34.23 -14.41
C ALA A 71 -52.58 -33.26 -13.39
N ALA A 72 -52.90 -32.05 -13.89
CA ALA A 72 -54.04 -31.15 -13.59
C ALA A 72 -54.22 -30.61 -12.14
N ALA A 73 -54.57 -29.35 -11.83
CA ALA A 73 -55.19 -28.18 -12.49
C ALA A 73 -54.99 -26.93 -11.56
N PRO A 74 -55.65 -25.75 -11.68
CA PRO A 74 -56.23 -24.93 -12.78
C PRO A 74 -55.56 -23.50 -12.86
N PRO A 75 -55.98 -22.55 -13.74
CA PRO A 75 -55.21 -21.33 -14.04
C PRO A 75 -55.61 -20.09 -13.21
N ALA A 76 -54.65 -19.21 -12.92
CA ALA A 76 -54.84 -17.80 -12.56
C ALA A 76 -53.47 -17.09 -12.54
N PRO A 77 -53.37 -15.75 -12.59
CA PRO A 77 -54.04 -14.71 -13.38
C PRO A 77 -52.96 -13.92 -14.21
N PRO A 78 -53.19 -12.72 -14.79
CA PRO A 78 -52.36 -12.17 -15.87
C PRO A 78 -51.01 -11.59 -15.40
N ALA A 79 -50.10 -11.49 -16.35
CA ALA A 79 -48.73 -10.99 -16.22
C ALA A 79 -48.65 -9.56 -15.61
N PRO A 80 -47.74 -9.32 -14.65
CA PRO A 80 -47.23 -7.99 -14.39
C PRO A 80 -46.22 -7.58 -15.48
N ALA A 81 -46.29 -6.32 -15.89
CA ALA A 81 -45.41 -5.70 -16.87
C ALA A 81 -43.92 -5.77 -16.46
N PRO A 82 -42.98 -5.74 -17.43
CA PRO A 82 -41.57 -5.56 -17.13
C PRO A 82 -41.38 -4.15 -16.55
N VAL A 83 -40.97 -4.06 -15.28
CA VAL A 83 -40.39 -2.83 -14.76
C VAL A 83 -38.88 -2.97 -14.86
N GLU A 84 -38.33 -2.01 -15.57
CA GLU A 84 -36.96 -1.81 -15.99
C GLU A 84 -35.93 -2.09 -14.88
N ALA A 85 -34.85 -2.80 -15.25
CA ALA A 85 -33.65 -2.89 -14.44
C ALA A 85 -33.04 -1.48 -14.27
N PRO A 86 -32.48 -1.16 -13.10
CA PRO A 86 -31.86 0.13 -12.84
C PRO A 86 -30.76 0.44 -13.88
N PRO A 87 -30.66 1.71 -14.34
CA PRO A 87 -29.61 2.11 -15.25
C PRO A 87 -28.24 1.83 -14.62
N ALA A 88 -27.34 1.32 -15.46
CA ALA A 88 -25.94 1.10 -15.13
C ALA A 88 -25.35 2.34 -14.43
N ALA A 89 -24.66 2.09 -13.31
CA ALA A 89 -23.81 3.09 -12.69
C ALA A 89 -22.86 3.66 -13.75
N PRO A 90 -22.62 4.99 -13.76
CA PRO A 90 -21.69 5.59 -14.70
C PRO A 90 -20.28 5.02 -14.48
N PRO A 91 -19.46 4.88 -15.54
CA PRO A 91 -18.07 4.51 -15.39
C PRO A 91 -17.35 5.53 -14.49
N PRO A 92 -16.34 5.10 -13.71
CA PRO A 92 -15.52 6.03 -12.95
C PRO A 92 -14.93 7.07 -13.90
N ALA A 93 -15.13 8.35 -13.56
CA ALA A 93 -14.47 9.45 -14.24
C ALA A 93 -12.96 9.21 -14.20
N SER A 94 -12.35 9.21 -15.38
CA SER A 94 -10.91 9.27 -15.54
C SER A 94 -10.37 10.45 -14.73
N PRO A 95 -9.35 10.28 -13.88
CA PRO A 95 -8.72 11.41 -13.21
C PRO A 95 -8.16 12.35 -14.29
N GLU A 96 -8.59 13.60 -14.19
CA GLU A 96 -8.11 14.73 -14.98
C GLU A 96 -6.58 14.88 -14.77
N PRO A 97 -5.80 15.18 -15.82
CA PRO A 97 -4.38 15.43 -15.68
C PRO A 97 -4.14 16.60 -14.73
N ALA A 98 -3.34 16.35 -13.68
CA ALA A 98 -2.87 17.38 -12.76
C ALA A 98 -2.25 18.56 -13.54
N PRO A 99 -2.47 19.82 -13.10
CA PRO A 99 -1.86 20.97 -13.74
C PRO A 99 -0.33 20.85 -13.73
N ALA A 100 0.26 21.27 -14.84
CA ALA A 100 1.70 21.29 -15.05
C ALA A 100 2.44 21.97 -13.87
N PRO A 101 3.57 21.41 -13.40
CA PRO A 101 4.36 22.04 -12.35
C PRO A 101 4.83 23.43 -12.80
N ALA A 102 4.61 24.42 -11.94
CA ALA A 102 5.19 25.74 -12.07
C ALA A 102 6.74 25.66 -12.16
N PRO A 103 7.41 26.57 -12.87
CA PRO A 103 8.87 26.60 -12.95
C PRO A 103 9.50 26.67 -11.56
N ALA A 104 10.53 25.85 -11.36
CA ALA A 104 11.26 25.72 -10.10
C ALA A 104 11.87 27.08 -9.65
N PRO A 105 11.96 27.33 -8.33
CA PRO A 105 12.73 28.46 -7.81
C PRO A 105 14.24 28.29 -8.14
N PRO A 106 15.01 29.40 -8.20
CA PRO A 106 16.42 29.39 -8.55
C PRO A 106 17.26 28.56 -7.56
N PRO A 107 18.47 28.10 -7.97
CA PRO A 107 19.29 27.19 -7.17
C PRO A 107 19.77 27.91 -5.90
N VAL A 108 19.22 27.50 -4.76
CA VAL A 108 19.79 27.82 -3.46
C VAL A 108 21.04 26.97 -3.25
N GLN A 109 22.08 27.66 -2.79
CA GLN A 109 23.48 27.26 -2.75
C GLN A 109 23.72 26.09 -1.79
N ALA A 110 24.78 25.33 -2.07
CA ALA A 110 25.25 24.18 -1.32
C ALA A 110 25.48 24.51 0.17
N SER A 111 24.64 23.93 1.02
CA SER A 111 24.93 23.67 2.44
C SER A 111 25.07 22.15 2.62
N PRO A 112 25.87 21.66 3.57
CA PRO A 112 25.96 20.22 3.82
C PRO A 112 24.57 19.70 4.18
N ILE A 113 24.07 18.72 3.41
CA ILE A 113 22.74 18.12 3.63
C ILE A 113 22.79 17.39 4.98
N PRO A 114 22.08 17.84 6.04
CA PRO A 114 22.00 17.11 7.28
C PRO A 114 20.98 15.98 7.13
N ALA A 115 21.16 14.89 7.88
CA ALA A 115 20.21 13.78 7.93
C ALA A 115 18.79 14.26 8.29
N GLY A 116 17.95 14.45 7.28
CA GLY A 116 16.56 14.91 7.38
C GLY A 116 16.42 16.28 8.04
N ASP A 117 16.00 17.30 7.30
CA ASP A 117 15.62 18.55 7.95
C ASP A 117 14.40 18.35 8.87
N GLU A 118 14.34 19.10 9.97
CA GLU A 118 13.23 19.09 10.91
C GLU A 118 11.87 19.25 10.21
N ALA A 119 11.82 20.15 9.22
CA ALA A 119 10.64 20.39 8.40
C ALA A 119 10.19 19.14 7.64
N THR A 120 11.14 18.37 7.09
CA THR A 120 10.88 17.12 6.37
C THR A 120 10.35 16.03 7.29
N ARG A 121 10.86 15.94 8.53
CA ARG A 121 10.34 15.01 9.55
C ARG A 121 8.92 15.36 9.99
N ARG A 122 8.64 16.65 10.22
CA ARG A 122 7.27 17.13 10.53
C ARG A 122 6.30 16.86 9.38
N ALA A 123 6.72 17.14 8.13
CA ALA A 123 5.92 16.85 6.95
C ALA A 123 5.63 15.35 6.82
N PHE A 124 6.61 14.48 7.05
CA PHE A 124 6.42 13.03 7.07
C PHE A 124 5.42 12.59 8.14
N ALA A 125 5.53 13.09 9.36
CA ALA A 125 4.59 12.78 10.43
C ALA A 125 3.15 13.17 10.05
N LYS A 126 2.97 14.37 9.47
CA LYS A 126 1.66 14.83 9.00
C LYS A 126 1.11 13.94 7.89
N THR A 127 1.88 13.67 6.84
CA THR A 127 1.47 12.78 5.75
C THR A 127 1.17 11.37 6.26
N THR A 128 1.95 10.88 7.21
CA THR A 128 1.73 9.57 7.85
C THR A 128 0.39 9.54 8.56
N GLN A 129 0.09 10.56 9.37
CA GLN A 129 -1.21 10.71 10.02
C GLN A 129 -2.35 10.74 9.00
N ASP A 130 -2.24 11.55 7.95
CA ASP A 130 -3.26 11.68 6.91
C ASP A 130 -3.52 10.32 6.24
N ASN A 131 -2.48 9.55 5.94
CA ASN A 131 -2.63 8.19 5.38
C ASN A 131 -3.36 7.27 6.35
N PHE A 132 -3.02 7.28 7.64
CA PHE A 132 -3.70 6.42 8.61
C PHE A 132 -5.18 6.80 8.78
N VAL A 133 -5.48 8.08 8.86
CA VAL A 133 -6.87 8.59 8.95
C VAL A 133 -7.67 8.26 7.70
N GLN A 134 -7.08 8.39 6.50
CA GLN A 134 -7.72 7.99 5.25
C GLN A 134 -8.03 6.48 5.19
N ASN A 135 -7.20 5.66 5.82
CA ASN A 135 -7.46 4.22 5.97
C ASN A 135 -8.44 3.89 7.10
N GLY A 136 -9.07 4.90 7.71
CA GLY A 136 -10.05 4.74 8.79
C GLY A 136 -9.45 4.50 10.17
N LEU A 137 -8.14 4.69 10.36
CA LEU A 137 -7.50 4.62 11.67
C LEU A 137 -7.49 6.02 12.31
N ASP A 138 -8.22 6.17 13.41
CA ASP A 138 -8.20 7.37 14.23
C ASP A 138 -6.97 7.35 15.14
N LEU A 139 -5.95 8.11 14.72
CA LEU A 139 -4.71 8.33 15.46
C LEU A 139 -4.14 9.71 15.15
N ALA A 140 -3.30 10.21 16.07
CA ALA A 140 -2.54 11.44 15.91
C ALA A 140 -1.05 11.11 15.86
N VAL A 141 -0.33 11.65 14.87
CA VAL A 141 1.13 11.48 14.74
C VAL A 141 1.78 12.84 14.96
N THR A 142 2.69 12.89 15.92
CA THR A 142 3.42 14.10 16.28
C THR A 142 4.90 13.80 16.31
N THR A 143 5.74 14.80 16.08
CA THR A 143 7.18 14.68 16.30
C THR A 143 7.54 15.37 17.60
N SER A 144 8.55 14.85 18.31
CA SER A 144 9.06 15.41 19.56
C SER A 144 10.58 15.16 19.71
N GLY A 145 11.16 15.70 20.77
CA GLY A 145 12.57 15.53 21.12
C GLY A 145 13.53 16.48 20.39
N PRO A 146 14.84 16.43 20.71
CA PRO A 146 15.85 17.24 20.03
C PRO A 146 15.86 16.90 18.54
N ASN A 147 15.86 17.94 17.70
CA ASN A 147 15.80 17.83 16.24
C ASN A 147 14.56 17.09 15.68
N GLN A 148 13.48 16.94 16.47
CA GLN A 148 12.26 16.21 16.07
C GLN A 148 12.52 14.75 15.66
N THR A 149 13.48 14.09 16.31
CA THR A 149 13.92 12.72 16.00
C THR A 149 13.07 11.63 16.67
N THR A 150 12.11 12.01 17.52
CA THR A 150 11.10 11.10 18.08
C THR A 150 9.77 11.30 17.39
N ILE A 151 9.13 10.21 16.98
CA ILE A 151 7.76 10.24 16.43
C ILE A 151 6.81 9.60 17.43
N ALA A 152 5.77 10.31 17.84
CA ALA A 152 4.78 9.87 18.80
C ALA A 152 3.43 9.66 18.11
N ILE A 153 2.88 8.46 18.25
CA ILE A 153 1.63 8.02 17.65
C ILE A 153 0.64 7.75 18.78
N LYS A 154 -0.40 8.58 18.86
CA LYS A 154 -1.47 8.47 19.84
C LYS A 154 -2.69 7.85 19.16
N PHE A 155 -3.11 6.67 19.59
CA PHE A 155 -4.28 5.98 19.07
C PHE A 155 -5.53 6.35 19.87
N SER A 156 -6.64 6.50 19.16
CA SER A 156 -7.98 6.69 19.76
C SER A 156 -8.67 5.35 20.08
N PHE A 157 -7.95 4.23 19.97
CA PHE A 157 -8.44 2.87 20.17
C PHE A 157 -7.35 1.98 20.82
N PRO A 158 -7.68 0.76 21.29
CA PRO A 158 -6.71 -0.14 21.91
C PRO A 158 -5.57 -0.50 20.94
N ALA A 159 -4.35 -0.07 21.26
CA ALA A 159 -3.28 -0.02 20.27
C ALA A 159 -2.37 -1.25 20.24
N LYS A 160 -2.47 -2.20 21.17
CA LYS A 160 -1.48 -3.29 21.30
C LYS A 160 -1.20 -4.01 19.98
N THR A 161 -2.25 -4.50 19.31
CA THR A 161 -2.13 -5.17 18.01
C THR A 161 -1.60 -4.23 16.92
N ALA A 162 -2.02 -2.97 16.93
CA ALA A 162 -1.56 -1.96 15.97
C ALA A 162 -0.06 -1.66 16.16
N VAL A 163 0.42 -1.56 17.40
CA VAL A 163 1.84 -1.36 17.72
C VAL A 163 2.67 -2.52 17.20
N GLU A 164 2.25 -3.76 17.47
CA GLU A 164 2.95 -4.95 16.98
C GLU A 164 3.00 -5.00 15.45
N LEU A 165 1.90 -4.67 14.77
CA LEU A 165 1.84 -4.60 13.30
C LEU A 165 2.70 -3.48 12.72
N ILE A 166 2.69 -2.30 13.34
CA ILE A 166 3.48 -1.15 12.87
C ILE A 166 4.97 -1.45 13.05
N VAL A 167 5.37 -2.01 14.20
CA VAL A 167 6.75 -2.39 14.49
C VAL A 167 7.24 -3.53 13.59
N GLY A 168 6.39 -4.53 13.32
CA GLY A 168 6.71 -5.61 12.38
C GLY A 168 6.68 -5.20 10.90
N GLY A 169 6.14 -4.02 10.60
CA GLY A 169 5.94 -3.51 9.24
C GLY A 169 7.12 -2.72 8.67
N PRO A 170 6.92 -2.04 7.52
CA PRO A 170 7.94 -1.21 6.90
C PRO A 170 8.16 0.13 7.62
N PHE A 171 7.27 0.52 8.52
CA PHE A 171 7.23 1.85 9.12
C PHE A 171 8.52 2.21 9.91
N PRO A 172 9.08 1.35 10.78
CA PRO A 172 10.31 1.68 11.50
C PRO A 172 11.51 1.90 10.57
N ARG A 173 11.57 1.18 9.45
CA ARG A 173 12.61 1.38 8.43
C ARG A 173 12.46 2.74 7.77
N GLN A 174 11.24 3.15 7.43
CA GLN A 174 10.98 4.49 6.90
C GLN A 174 11.38 5.57 7.90
N CYS A 175 11.02 5.40 9.18
CA CYS A 175 11.46 6.28 10.26
C CYS A 175 12.99 6.39 10.33
N ARG A 176 13.71 5.26 10.27
CA ARG A 176 15.19 5.23 10.26
C ARG A 176 15.77 6.05 9.10
N THR A 177 15.27 5.85 7.87
CA THR A 177 15.77 6.60 6.70
C THR A 177 15.53 8.11 6.77
N ARG A 178 14.56 8.56 7.58
CA ARG A 178 14.23 9.97 7.79
C ARG A 178 14.94 10.57 9.02
N GLY A 179 15.79 9.79 9.69
CA GLY A 179 16.54 10.21 10.88
C GLY A 179 15.74 10.20 12.17
N PHE A 180 14.63 9.45 12.24
CA PHE A 180 13.99 9.17 13.52
C PHE A 180 14.73 8.04 14.26
N THR A 181 14.89 8.19 15.56
CA THR A 181 15.58 7.22 16.43
C THR A 181 14.61 6.49 17.36
N THR A 182 13.48 7.10 17.69
CA THR A 182 12.49 6.54 18.62
C THR A 182 11.07 6.70 18.09
N ILE A 183 10.25 5.66 18.26
CA ILE A 183 8.80 5.71 18.03
C ILE A 183 8.11 5.52 19.38
N LEU A 184 7.29 6.49 19.79
CA LEU A 184 6.42 6.38 20.94
C LEU A 184 5.01 6.02 20.47
N PHE A 185 4.38 5.08 21.14
CA PHE A 185 2.99 4.71 20.95
C PHE A 185 2.24 4.94 22.24
N THR A 186 1.04 5.50 22.16
CA THR A 186 0.18 5.71 23.33
C THR A 186 -1.25 5.42 22.93
N ASP A 187 -1.98 4.66 23.74
CA ASP A 187 -3.39 4.38 23.48
C ASP A 187 -4.33 5.23 24.36
N THR A 188 -5.63 4.98 24.25
CA THR A 188 -6.66 5.63 25.08
C THR A 188 -6.72 5.11 26.51
N SER A 189 -6.19 3.91 26.77
CA SER A 189 -6.11 3.35 28.12
C SER A 189 -4.95 3.94 28.94
N GLY A 190 -4.07 4.70 28.29
CA GLY A 190 -2.87 5.27 28.90
C GLY A 190 -1.67 4.33 28.84
N ALA A 191 -1.81 3.15 28.24
CA ALA A 191 -0.68 2.27 27.98
C ALA A 191 0.25 2.92 26.95
N SER A 192 1.56 2.79 27.17
CA SER A 192 2.56 3.36 26.29
C SER A 192 3.62 2.34 25.90
N TRP A 193 4.08 2.42 24.66
CA TRP A 193 5.17 1.61 24.16
C TRP A 193 6.21 2.52 23.52
N SER A 194 7.48 2.30 23.83
CA SER A 194 8.59 2.94 23.15
C SER A 194 9.31 1.89 22.32
N TYR A 195 9.38 2.14 21.02
CA TYR A 195 10.20 1.37 20.10
C TYR A 195 11.47 2.15 19.78
N ASP A 196 12.60 1.56 20.12
CA ASP A 196 13.90 2.08 19.77
C ASP A 196 14.29 1.55 18.38
N ILE A 197 14.52 2.47 17.43
CA ILE A 197 14.76 2.12 16.03
C ILE A 197 16.16 1.55 15.82
N GLU A 198 17.14 1.93 16.65
CA GLU A 198 18.53 1.48 16.51
C GLU A 198 18.69 0.06 17.03
N THR A 199 18.11 -0.23 18.19
CA THR A 199 18.17 -1.53 18.86
C THR A 199 17.03 -2.47 18.46
N GLU A 200 16.08 -1.97 17.66
CA GLU A 200 14.89 -2.69 17.20
C GLU A 200 14.06 -3.29 18.36
N LYS A 201 14.08 -2.61 19.51
CA LYS A 201 13.49 -3.11 20.75
C LYS A 201 12.20 -2.35 21.08
N LEU A 202 11.11 -3.11 21.19
CA LEU A 202 9.85 -2.61 21.75
C LEU A 202 9.85 -2.77 23.27
N THR A 203 9.58 -1.68 24.00
CA THR A 203 9.45 -1.67 25.46
C THR A 203 8.10 -1.09 25.84
N GLN A 204 7.31 -1.81 26.64
CA GLN A 204 6.07 -1.30 27.22
C GLN A 204 6.37 -0.57 28.53
N LYS A 205 5.70 0.56 28.76
CA LYS A 205 5.75 1.36 29.99
C LYS A 205 4.37 1.49 30.60
#